data_AF-V6TVF8-F1
#
_entry.id   AF-V6TVF8-F1
#
_cell.length_a   1.000
_cell.length_b   1.000
_cell.length_c   1.000
_cell.angle_alpha   90.00
_cell.angle_beta   90.00
_cell.angle_gamma   90.00
#
_symmetry.space_group_name_H-M   'P 1'
#
loop_
_entity.id
_entity.type
_entity.pdbx_description
1 polymer ?
#
loop_
_entity_poly.entity_id
_entity_poly.type
_entity_poly.pdbx_seq_one_letter_code
_entity_poly.pdbx_strand_id
1 'polypeptide(L)'
;MATLPPDHIRLQVDLEFVHLLANLEYVQSLLDAQYFEDEKFRTYLRYLQYIRRPEYSCYVKYPRALYMLEKLTDPTFYSALLAPVGECHGLSRLAVYMQQDALDSQFFEEDQAEMEAITAQLATRRTNVDSN
;
A
#
# COMPACT_ATOMS: atom_id res chain seq x y z
N MET A 1 26.81 -2.31 -7.46
CA MET A 1 27.07 -3.35 -6.45
C MET A 1 26.05 -3.21 -5.34
N ALA A 2 25.24 -4.25 -5.11
CA ALA A 2 24.63 -4.61 -3.82
C ALA A 2 23.69 -5.81 -4.07
N THR A 3 24.27 -6.99 -4.23
CA THR A 3 23.56 -8.27 -4.15
C THR A 3 24.08 -8.98 -2.91
N LEU A 4 23.50 -8.64 -1.77
CA LEU A 4 23.41 -9.54 -0.62
C LEU A 4 21.92 -9.89 -0.52
N PRO A 5 21.54 -11.17 -0.39
CA PRO A 5 20.17 -11.49 -0.02
C PRO A 5 19.88 -10.78 1.31
N PRO A 6 18.73 -10.09 1.46
CA PRO A 6 18.42 -9.50 2.75
C PRO A 6 18.34 -10.65 3.75
N ASP A 7 19.15 -10.59 4.83
CA ASP A 7 19.01 -11.52 5.94
C ASP A 7 17.52 -11.60 6.30
N HIS A 8 16.99 -12.80 6.58
CA HIS A 8 15.56 -13.00 6.84
C HIS A 8 15.00 -11.98 7.85
N ILE A 9 15.81 -11.61 8.85
CA ILE A 9 15.49 -10.60 9.86
C ILE A 9 15.35 -9.19 9.24
N ARG A 10 16.25 -8.80 8.34
CA ARG A 10 16.19 -7.49 7.65
C ARG A 10 14.95 -7.38 6.78
N LEU A 11 14.65 -8.42 6.01
CA LEU A 11 13.44 -8.46 5.19
C LEU A 11 12.18 -8.35 6.05
N GLN A 12 12.14 -9.06 7.19
CA GLN A 12 11.01 -8.99 8.10
C GLN A 12 10.80 -7.58 8.66
N VAL A 13 11.86 -6.92 9.13
CA VAL A 13 11.77 -5.54 9.63
C VAL A 13 11.32 -4.56 8.55
N ASP A 14 11.87 -4.69 7.33
CA ASP A 14 11.49 -3.85 6.20
C ASP A 14 10.00 -4.04 5.83
N LEU A 15 9.52 -5.29 5.86
CA LEU A 15 8.11 -5.62 5.60
C LEU A 15 7.18 -5.08 6.69
N GLU A 16 7.53 -5.27 7.97
CA GLU A 16 6.76 -4.72 9.09
C GLU A 16 6.66 -3.19 9.00
N PHE A 17 7.76 -2.52 8.66
CA PHE A 17 7.77 -1.08 8.43
C PHE A 17 6.86 -0.68 7.26
N VAL A 18 6.93 -1.38 6.12
CA VAL A 18 6.05 -1.11 4.98
C VAL A 18 4.59 -1.31 5.37
N HIS A 19 4.25 -2.34 6.13
CA HIS A 19 2.87 -2.53 6.61
C HIS A 19 2.41 -1.40 7.52
N LEU A 20 3.27 -0.82 8.35
CA LEU A 20 2.94 0.34 9.18
C LEU A 20 2.61 1.58 8.32
N LEU A 21 3.19 1.72 7.13
CA LEU A 21 2.82 2.81 6.20
C LEU A 21 1.37 2.71 5.70
N ALA A 22 0.73 1.54 5.81
CA ALA A 22 -0.70 1.44 5.52
C ALA A 22 -1.57 2.14 6.57
N ASN A 23 -1.05 2.35 7.79
CA ASN A 23 -1.76 3.05 8.85
C ASN A 23 -1.60 4.57 8.70
N LEU A 24 -2.74 5.23 8.52
CA LEU A 24 -2.83 6.68 8.34
C LEU A 24 -2.27 7.47 9.52
N GLU A 25 -2.64 7.07 10.74
CA GLU A 25 -2.23 7.76 11.97
C GLU A 25 -0.71 7.70 12.15
N TYR A 26 -0.10 6.58 11.75
CA TYR A 26 1.33 6.42 11.78
C TYR A 26 2.02 7.39 10.81
N VAL A 27 1.54 7.47 9.56
CA VAL A 27 2.12 8.40 8.57
C VAL A 27 1.93 9.85 9.00
N GLN A 28 0.82 10.21 9.65
CA GLN A 28 0.65 11.53 10.25
C GLN A 28 1.70 11.83 11.31
N SER A 29 1.95 10.89 12.23
CA SER A 29 2.96 11.07 13.27
C SER A 29 4.37 11.26 12.67
N LEU A 30 4.66 10.62 11.54
CA LEU A 30 5.91 10.81 10.80
C LEU A 30 6.00 12.19 10.14
N LEU A 31 4.88 12.74 9.65
CA LEU A 31 4.81 14.09 9.09
C LEU A 31 5.01 15.14 10.18
N ASP A 32 4.34 14.99 11.32
CA ASP A 32 4.44 15.91 12.45
C ASP A 32 5.87 15.95 13.01
N ALA A 33 6.57 14.82 12.99
CA ALA A 33 7.97 14.70 13.39
C ALA A 33 8.98 15.09 12.29
N GLN A 34 8.52 15.57 11.12
CA GLN A 34 9.35 16.07 10.02
C GLN A 34 10.36 15.07 9.43
N TYR A 35 10.13 13.75 9.58
CA TYR A 35 11.04 12.73 9.05
C TYR A 35 11.19 12.79 7.52
N PHE A 36 10.20 13.32 6.82
CA PHE A 36 10.20 13.45 5.36
C PHE A 36 11.07 14.61 4.83
N GLU A 37 11.53 15.51 5.70
CA GLU A 37 12.52 16.54 5.35
C GLU A 37 13.95 15.97 5.28
N ASP A 38 14.22 14.88 6.02
CA ASP A 38 15.55 14.25 6.04
C ASP A 38 15.83 13.46 4.74
N GLU A 39 16.94 13.79 4.09
CA GLU A 39 17.44 13.10 2.90
C GLU A 39 17.72 11.61 3.16
N LYS A 40 18.14 11.26 4.38
CA LYS A 40 18.38 9.87 4.77
C LYS A 40 17.10 9.05 4.70
N PHE A 41 16.00 9.62 5.18
CA PHE A 41 14.70 8.96 5.16
C PHE A 41 14.18 8.79 3.73
N ARG A 42 14.33 9.81 2.87
CA ARG A 42 14.01 9.70 1.45
C ARG A 42 14.82 8.62 0.74
N THR A 43 16.10 8.50 1.08
CA THR A 43 16.97 7.44 0.56
C THR A 43 16.50 6.06 1.03
N TYR A 44 16.03 5.95 2.28
CA TYR A 44 15.44 4.72 2.81
C TYR A 44 14.12 4.33 2.11
N LEU A 45 13.24 5.29 1.83
CA LEU A 45 12.02 5.04 1.03
C LEU A 45 12.35 4.54 -0.38
N ARG A 46 13.39 5.11 -1.02
CA ARG A 46 13.88 4.60 -2.32
C ARG A 46 14.45 3.19 -2.21
N TYR A 47 15.13 2.87 -1.12
CA TYR A 47 15.59 1.51 -0.85
C TYR A 47 14.40 0.55 -0.78
N LEU A 48 13.36 0.84 0.02
CA LEU A 48 12.17 -0.01 0.19
C LEU A 48 11.40 -0.33 -1.10
N GLN A 49 11.63 0.40 -2.20
CA GLN A 49 11.05 0.06 -3.50
C GLN A 49 11.45 -1.33 -4.03
N TYR A 50 12.51 -1.95 -3.50
CA TYR A 50 12.85 -3.33 -3.86
C TYR A 50 11.72 -4.34 -3.52
N ILE A 51 10.86 -4.04 -2.54
CA ILE A 51 9.73 -4.88 -2.12
C ILE A 51 8.65 -4.97 -3.22
N ARG A 52 8.62 -4.02 -4.15
CA ARG A 52 7.67 -4.05 -5.29
C ARG A 52 8.04 -5.06 -6.36
N ARG A 53 9.28 -5.55 -6.37
CA ARG A 53 9.67 -6.57 -7.34
C ARG A 53 8.88 -7.85 -7.08
N PRO A 54 8.50 -8.60 -8.13
CA PRO A 54 7.63 -9.77 -8.00
C PRO A 54 8.19 -10.84 -7.07
N GLU A 55 9.51 -10.90 -6.86
CA GLU A 55 10.13 -11.87 -5.95
C GLU A 55 9.80 -11.59 -4.47
N TYR A 56 9.52 -10.33 -4.12
CA TYR A 56 9.27 -9.89 -2.73
C TYR A 56 7.83 -9.46 -2.48
N SER A 57 7.11 -9.04 -3.53
CA SER A 57 5.72 -8.56 -3.41
C SER A 57 4.78 -9.65 -2.89
N CYS A 58 5.08 -10.93 -3.13
CA CYS A 58 4.33 -12.06 -2.60
C CYS A 58 4.25 -12.11 -1.07
N TYR A 59 5.19 -11.47 -0.35
CA TYR A 59 5.20 -11.44 1.11
C TYR A 59 4.38 -10.27 1.70
N VAL A 60 3.87 -9.37 0.87
CA VAL A 60 3.13 -8.20 1.31
C VAL A 60 1.67 -8.57 1.57
N LYS A 61 1.24 -8.47 2.84
CA LYS A 61 -0.14 -8.76 3.26
C LYS A 61 -1.14 -7.66 2.91
N TYR A 62 -0.68 -6.40 2.91
CA TYR A 62 -1.54 -5.24 2.72
C TYR A 62 -1.15 -4.49 1.44
N PRO A 63 -1.92 -4.60 0.34
CA PRO A 63 -1.57 -3.95 -0.93
C PRO A 63 -1.57 -2.42 -0.81
N ARG A 64 -2.40 -1.88 0.10
CA ARG A 64 -2.45 -0.45 0.45
C ARG A 64 -1.10 0.11 0.92
N ALA A 65 -0.25 -0.72 1.54
CA ALA A 65 1.09 -0.31 1.96
C ALA A 65 1.97 0.08 0.76
N LEU A 66 1.89 -0.68 -0.33
CA LEU A 66 2.66 -0.42 -1.55
C LEU A 66 2.16 0.84 -2.26
N TYR A 67 0.85 1.05 -2.25
CA TYR A 67 0.25 2.28 -2.77
C TYR A 67 0.76 3.51 -2.00
N MET A 68 0.73 3.46 -0.67
CA MET A 68 1.22 4.56 0.16
C MET A 68 2.71 4.82 -0.05
N LEU A 69 3.53 3.76 -0.15
CA LEU A 69 4.96 3.89 -0.43
C LEU A 69 5.23 4.65 -1.74
N GLU A 70 4.39 4.45 -2.76
CA GLU A 70 4.48 5.19 -4.03
C GLU A 70 4.15 6.66 -3.86
N LYS A 71 3.03 6.96 -3.21
CA LYS A 71 2.59 8.35 -2.98
C LYS A 71 3.59 9.13 -2.14
N LEU A 72 4.18 8.49 -1.13
CA LEU A 72 5.23 9.10 -0.31
C LEU A 72 6.52 9.40 -1.09
N THR A 73 6.73 8.77 -2.25
CA THR A 73 7.86 9.07 -3.15
C THR A 73 7.58 10.28 -4.04
N ASP A 74 6.30 10.62 -4.29
CA ASP A 74 5.92 11.75 -5.13
C ASP A 74 6.11 13.10 -4.41
N PRO A 75 7.00 13.99 -4.90
CA PRO A 75 7.19 15.31 -4.30
C PRO A 75 5.94 16.19 -4.36
N THR A 76 5.05 15.94 -5.33
CA THR A 76 3.77 16.66 -5.48
C THR A 76 2.86 16.36 -4.30
N PHE A 77 2.75 15.08 -3.93
CA PHE A 77 1.98 14.63 -2.77
C PHE A 77 2.54 15.24 -1.48
N TYR A 78 3.87 15.27 -1.33
CA TYR A 78 4.52 15.91 -0.18
C TYR A 78 4.16 17.40 -0.04
N SER A 79 4.19 18.15 -1.14
CA SER A 79 3.83 19.57 -1.13
C SER A 79 2.35 19.80 -0.75
N ALA A 80 1.47 18.91 -1.20
CA ALA A 80 0.06 18.87 -0.84
C ALA A 80 -0.15 18.55 0.66
N LEU A 81 0.66 17.66 1.22
CA LEU A 81 0.63 17.34 2.65
C LEU A 81 1.17 18.43 3.56
N LEU A 82 2.00 19.34 3.06
CA LEU A 82 2.51 20.46 3.86
C LEU A 82 1.69 21.73 3.71
N ALA A 83 0.87 21.82 2.66
CA ALA A 83 0.00 22.96 2.45
C ALA A 83 -0.84 23.23 3.71
N PRO A 84 -0.90 24.49 4.18
CA PRO A 84 -1.71 24.86 5.33
C PRO A 84 -3.17 24.65 4.97
N VAL A 85 -3.85 23.86 5.79
CA VAL A 85 -5.27 23.53 5.64
C VAL A 85 -6.09 24.77 5.97
N GLY A 86 -6.35 25.61 4.96
CA GLY A 86 -7.48 26.52 5.01
C GLY A 86 -8.75 25.69 4.85
N GLU A 87 -9.42 25.40 5.97
CA GLU A 87 -10.83 24.97 6.01
C GLU A 87 -11.19 23.49 5.67
N CYS A 88 -10.29 22.51 5.82
CA CYS A 88 -10.69 21.10 5.74
C CYS A 88 -10.94 20.51 7.14
N HIS A 89 -12.22 20.33 7.44
CA HIS A 89 -12.84 19.93 8.70
C HIS A 89 -12.28 18.65 9.34
N GLY A 90 -11.37 18.77 10.31
CA GLY A 90 -11.11 17.78 11.38
C GLY A 90 -10.64 16.36 11.01
N LEU A 91 -10.64 15.98 9.74
CA LEU A 91 -10.07 14.74 9.24
C LEU A 91 -8.57 14.96 9.01
N SER A 92 -7.77 13.93 9.25
CA SER A 92 -6.36 14.09 8.98
C SER A 92 -6.12 14.39 7.51
N ARG A 93 -5.08 15.19 7.26
CA ARG A 93 -4.69 15.65 5.93
C ARG A 93 -4.53 14.50 4.93
N LEU A 94 -4.14 13.32 5.40
CA LEU A 94 -4.08 12.10 4.60
C LEU A 94 -5.45 11.41 4.45
N ALA A 95 -6.36 11.51 5.43
CA ALA A 95 -7.70 10.94 5.34
C ALA A 95 -8.48 11.58 4.19
N VAL A 96 -8.38 12.90 3.99
CA VAL A 96 -9.04 13.59 2.86
C VAL A 96 -8.57 13.02 1.51
N TYR A 97 -7.26 12.80 1.33
CA TYR A 97 -6.72 12.19 0.11
C TYR A 97 -7.15 10.72 -0.07
N MET A 98 -7.14 9.93 1.00
CA MET A 98 -7.59 8.54 0.94
C MET A 98 -9.12 8.42 0.70
N GLN A 99 -9.90 9.42 1.08
CA GLN A 99 -11.36 9.44 0.91
C GLN A 99 -11.77 9.91 -0.50
N GLN A 100 -10.95 10.75 -1.13
CA GLN A 100 -11.10 11.09 -2.55
C GLN A 100 -10.74 9.90 -3.45
N ASP A 101 -9.67 9.17 -3.15
CA ASP A 101 -9.31 7.92 -3.85
C ASP A 101 -10.29 6.76 -3.59
N ALA A 102 -10.99 6.75 -2.44
CA ALA A 102 -11.99 5.72 -2.14
C ALA A 102 -13.23 5.82 -3.06
N LEU A 103 -13.53 6.99 -3.60
CA LEU A 103 -14.57 7.16 -4.63
C LEU A 103 -14.10 6.67 -6.01
N ASP A 104 -12.80 6.75 -6.30
CA ASP A 104 -12.19 6.15 -7.50
C ASP A 104 -11.96 4.63 -7.34
N SER A 105 -11.93 4.12 -6.10
CA SER A 105 -11.71 2.70 -5.77
C SER A 105 -12.94 1.79 -5.97
N GLN A 106 -13.98 2.23 -6.70
CA GLN A 106 -14.89 1.30 -7.39
C GLN A 106 -14.13 0.30 -8.31
N PHE A 107 -12.83 0.52 -8.53
CA PHE A 107 -11.91 -0.34 -9.29
C PHE A 107 -11.39 -1.61 -8.59
N PHE A 108 -11.59 -1.83 -7.28
CA PHE A 108 -11.02 -3.00 -6.57
C PHE A 108 -12.04 -4.04 -6.06
N GLU A 109 -13.34 -3.83 -6.26
CA GLU A 109 -14.37 -4.84 -5.96
C GLU A 109 -14.68 -5.78 -7.15
N GLU A 110 -14.32 -5.41 -8.39
CA GLU A 110 -14.64 -6.23 -9.59
C GLU A 110 -13.82 -7.54 -9.65
N ASP A 111 -12.52 -7.52 -9.33
CA ASP A 111 -11.66 -8.72 -9.41
C ASP A 111 -12.04 -9.82 -8.39
N GLN A 112 -12.60 -9.43 -7.24
CA GLN A 112 -12.99 -10.39 -6.19
C GLN A 112 -14.31 -11.09 -6.52
N ALA A 113 -15.25 -10.37 -7.15
CA ALA A 113 -16.53 -10.92 -7.61
C ALA A 113 -16.35 -11.88 -8.81
N GLU A 114 -15.45 -11.56 -9.76
CA GLU A 114 -15.17 -12.43 -10.90
C GLU A 114 -14.55 -13.78 -10.49
N MET A 115 -13.61 -13.77 -9.52
CA MET A 115 -13.00 -14.99 -8.99
C MET A 115 -14.00 -15.87 -8.23
N GLU A 116 -14.94 -15.27 -7.51
CA GLU A 116 -16.00 -15.99 -6.81
C GLU A 116 -17.03 -16.59 -7.79
N ALA A 117 -17.36 -15.86 -8.86
CA ALA A 117 -18.24 -16.34 -9.93
C ALA A 117 -17.65 -17.52 -10.71
N ILE A 118 -16.36 -17.50 -11.04
CA ILE A 118 -15.66 -18.62 -11.70
C ILE A 118 -15.64 -19.85 -10.78
N THR A 119 -15.42 -19.66 -9.48
CA THR A 119 -15.41 -20.76 -8.50
C THR A 119 -16.80 -21.39 -8.33
N ALA A 120 -17.86 -20.57 -8.31
CA ALA A 120 -19.25 -21.04 -8.29
C ALA A 120 -19.65 -21.77 -9.59
N GLN A 121 -19.20 -21.28 -10.75
CA GLN A 121 -19.41 -21.95 -12.04
C GLN A 121 -18.69 -23.31 -12.12
N LEU A 122 -17.47 -23.41 -11.58
CA LEU A 122 -16.69 -24.66 -11.55
C LEU A 122 -17.28 -25.68 -10.54
N ALA A 123 -17.83 -25.22 -9.41
CA ALA A 123 -18.51 -26.08 -8.44
C ALA A 123 -19.80 -26.70 -9.02
N THR A 124 -20.55 -25.93 -9.81
CA THR A 124 -21.79 -26.39 -10.46
C THR A 124 -21.53 -27.38 -11.60
N ARG A 125 -20.40 -27.26 -12.30
CA ARG A 125 -20.01 -28.17 -13.38
C ARG A 125 -19.56 -29.55 -12.90
N ARG A 126 -19.10 -29.66 -11.64
CA ARG A 126 -18.68 -30.92 -11.02
C ARG A 126 -19.83 -31.84 -10.64
N THR A 127 -21.02 -31.31 -10.32
CA THR A 127 -22.18 -32.13 -9.92
C THR A 127 -22.93 -32.79 -11.08
N ASN A 128 -22.68 -32.37 -12.33
CA ASN A 128 -23.33 -32.92 -13.53
C ASN A 128 -22.54 -34.07 -14.19
N VAL A 129 -21.31 -34.37 -13.73
CA VAL A 129 -20.51 -35.48 -14.26
C VAL A 129 -20.79 -36.81 -13.55
N ASP A 130 -21.34 -36.77 -12.33
CA ASP A 130 -21.61 -37.97 -11.51
C ASP A 130 -23.04 -38.53 -11.67
N SER A 131 -23.82 -38.05 -12.65
CA SER A 131 -25.23 -38.46 -12.89
C SER A 131 -25.54 -38.95 -14.32
N ASN A 132 -24.55 -39.48 -15.04
CA ASN A 132 -24.77 -40.21 -16.30
C ASN A 132 -24.11 -41.58 -16.28
#